data_AF-A0A143HR25-F1
#
_entry.id   AF-A0A143HR25-F1
#
_cell.length_a   1.000
_cell.length_b   1.000
_cell.length_c   1.000
_cell.angle_alpha   90.00
_cell.angle_beta   90.00
_cell.angle_gamma   90.00
#
_symmetry.space_group_name_H-M   'P 1'
#
loop_
_entity.id
_entity.type
_entity.pdbx_description
1 polymer ?
#
loop_
_entity_poly.entity_id
_entity_poly.type
_entity_poly.pdbx_seq_one_letter_code
_entity_poly.pdbx_strand_id
1 'polypeptide(L)'
;MKKIFPLLAALLHLSAPAVADDVIELESSVIGSQEQPKVLYIIPWKQADSLQRLDSVLPQTVGYVFSHQEYSELQREMKLLQNDQEKQKNP
;
A
#
# COMPACT_ATOMS: atom_id res chain seq x y z
N MET A 1 57.57 43.59 67.86
CA MET A 1 56.33 43.18 67.15
C MET A 1 56.36 43.66 65.68
N LYS A 2 57.34 43.21 64.87
CA LYS A 2 57.53 43.66 63.48
C LYS A 2 57.73 42.51 62.46
N LYS A 3 57.49 41.26 62.86
CA LYS A 3 57.69 40.06 62.02
C LYS A 3 56.38 39.44 61.49
N ILE A 4 55.24 40.06 61.76
CA ILE A 4 53.91 39.58 61.32
C ILE A 4 53.58 40.09 59.90
N PHE A 5 54.26 41.17 59.47
CA PHE A 5 54.01 41.83 58.20
C PHE A 5 54.35 40.98 56.94
N PRO A 6 55.48 40.25 56.86
CA PRO A 6 55.76 39.44 55.67
C PRO A 6 54.87 38.19 55.56
N LEU A 7 54.32 37.72 56.69
CA LEU A 7 53.43 36.56 56.73
C LEU A 7 52.02 36.90 56.21
N LEU A 8 51.55 38.12 56.49
CA LEU A 8 50.27 38.61 55.95
C LEU A 8 50.35 38.89 54.44
N ALA A 9 51.49 39.38 53.96
CA ALA A 9 51.71 39.64 52.53
C ALA A 9 51.79 38.33 51.70
N ALA A 10 52.39 37.26 52.24
CA ALA A 10 52.41 35.96 51.60
C ALA A 10 51.02 35.30 51.51
N LEU A 11 50.14 35.57 52.47
CA LEU A 11 48.76 35.07 52.48
C LEU A 11 47.89 35.71 51.38
N LEU A 12 48.23 36.93 50.95
CA LEU A 12 47.48 37.68 49.93
C LEU A 12 47.77 37.22 48.49
N HIS A 13 48.91 36.54 48.26
CA HIS A 13 49.24 36.00 46.93
C HIS A 13 48.63 34.62 46.65
N LEU A 14 48.01 33.98 47.64
CA LEU A 14 47.39 32.67 47.47
C LEU A 14 45.98 32.75 46.83
N SER A 15 45.44 33.96 46.63
CA SER A 15 44.11 34.17 46.04
C SER A 15 44.15 34.54 44.55
N ALA A 16 45.14 34.06 43.80
CA ALA A 16 45.11 34.19 42.35
C ALA A 16 43.92 33.38 41.81
N PRO A 17 42.95 33.99 41.11
CA PRO A 17 41.84 33.24 40.53
C PRO A 17 42.41 32.31 39.45
N ALA A 18 42.18 31.01 39.59
CA ALA A 18 42.40 30.07 38.50
C ALA A 18 41.44 30.47 37.37
N VAL A 19 42.00 30.97 36.26
CA VAL A 19 41.24 31.20 35.03
C VAL A 19 40.82 29.82 34.54
N ALA A 20 39.55 29.48 34.71
CA ALA A 20 38.99 28.24 34.19
C ALA A 20 39.18 28.24 32.67
N ASP A 21 39.74 27.16 32.13
CA ASP A 21 39.78 26.93 30.68
C ASP A 21 38.36 27.06 30.14
N ASP A 22 38.20 27.87 29.10
CA ASP A 22 36.91 28.11 28.46
C ASP A 22 36.46 26.78 27.83
N VAL A 23 35.53 26.08 28.50
CA VAL A 23 35.02 24.79 28.03
C VAL A 23 34.15 25.05 26.80
N ILE A 24 34.72 24.85 25.62
CA ILE A 24 33.97 24.96 24.37
C ILE A 24 33.07 23.72 24.25
N GLU A 25 31.84 23.82 24.73
CA GLU A 25 30.79 22.81 24.55
C GLU A 25 30.26 22.92 23.11
N LEU A 26 30.69 22.01 22.23
CA LEU A 26 30.09 21.88 20.89
C LEU A 26 28.75 21.14 21.00
N GLU A 27 27.66 21.89 21.07
CA GLU A 27 26.32 21.33 20.91
C GLU A 27 26.02 21.09 19.42
N SER A 28 25.84 19.83 19.04
CA SER A 28 25.32 19.47 17.71
C SER A 28 23.87 19.02 17.84
N SER A 29 22.93 19.80 17.30
CA SER A 29 21.52 19.40 17.24
C SER A 29 21.24 18.71 15.91
N VAL A 30 21.03 17.40 15.93
CA VAL A 30 20.61 16.64 14.75
C VAL A 30 19.09 16.65 14.68
N ILE A 31 18.54 17.54 13.86
CA ILE A 31 17.10 17.57 13.58
C ILE A 31 16.83 16.53 12.48
N GLY A 32 16.30 15.37 12.88
CA GLY A 32 15.78 14.36 11.96
C GLY A 32 14.47 14.80 11.31
N SER A 33 13.97 14.01 10.35
CA SER A 33 12.65 14.26 9.74
C SER A 33 11.55 14.15 10.81
N GLN A 34 10.90 15.27 11.10
CA GLN A 34 9.80 15.38 12.07
C GLN A 34 8.43 15.17 11.40
N GLU A 35 8.34 14.24 10.44
CA GLU A 35 7.05 13.95 9.85
C GLU A 35 6.11 13.30 10.86
N GLN A 36 4.92 13.86 10.99
CA GLN A 36 3.91 13.37 11.92
C GLN A 36 3.44 11.96 11.50
N PRO A 37 3.39 10.98 12.42
CA PRO A 37 2.92 9.65 12.10
C PRO A 37 1.44 9.71 11.69
N LYS A 38 1.11 9.13 10.53
CA LYS A 38 -0.26 9.03 10.01
C LYS A 38 -0.83 7.64 10.29
N VAL A 39 -2.05 7.59 10.82
CA VAL A 39 -2.78 6.33 11.00
C VAL A 39 -3.41 5.95 9.66
N LEU A 40 -2.93 4.86 9.04
CA LEU A 40 -3.44 4.34 7.78
C LEU A 40 -4.29 3.09 8.05
N TYR A 41 -5.51 3.07 7.50
CA TYR A 41 -6.34 1.86 7.50
C TYR A 41 -6.16 1.13 6.17
N ILE A 42 -5.43 0.01 6.19
CA ILE A 42 -5.14 -0.79 4.99
C ILE A 42 -6.15 -1.92 4.93
N ILE A 43 -6.93 -1.96 3.85
CA ILE A 43 -7.82 -3.08 3.56
C ILE A 43 -7.01 -4.11 2.75
N PRO A 44 -6.80 -5.34 3.27
CA PRO A 44 -6.05 -6.35 2.54
C PRO A 44 -6.86 -6.84 1.33
N TRP A 45 -6.19 -6.92 0.18
CA TRP A 45 -6.74 -7.60 -0.98
C TRP A 45 -6.93 -9.09 -0.63
N LYS A 46 -8.16 -9.59 -0.73
CA LYS A 46 -8.46 -11.01 -0.57
C LYS A 46 -8.40 -11.68 -1.94
N GLN A 47 -7.41 -12.54 -2.13
CA GLN A 47 -7.38 -13.40 -3.31
C GLN A 47 -8.61 -14.32 -3.28
N ALA A 48 -9.29 -14.47 -4.41
CA ALA A 48 -10.44 -15.35 -4.50
C ALA A 48 -9.97 -16.79 -4.20
N ASP A 49 -10.50 -17.37 -3.13
CA ASP A 49 -10.24 -18.77 -2.80
C ASP A 49 -10.95 -19.63 -3.84
N SER A 50 -10.13 -20.35 -4.59
CA SER A 50 -10.49 -21.27 -5.66
C SER A 50 -10.90 -20.61 -6.98
N LEU A 51 -10.18 -21.02 -8.02
CA LEU A 51 -10.77 -21.43 -9.28
C LEU A 51 -11.80 -22.54 -9.00
N GLN A 52 -12.86 -22.26 -8.24
CA GLN A 52 -14.12 -22.93 -8.50
C GLN A 52 -14.40 -22.48 -9.92
N ARG A 53 -13.97 -23.32 -10.87
CA ARG A 53 -14.46 -23.30 -12.23
C ARG A 53 -15.95 -23.36 -11.99
N LEU A 54 -16.59 -22.20 -12.05
CA LEU A 54 -18.02 -22.14 -12.21
C LEU A 54 -18.17 -22.98 -13.46
N ASP A 55 -18.62 -24.23 -13.33
CA ASP A 55 -19.08 -25.08 -14.42
C ASP A 55 -20.35 -24.41 -14.94
N SER A 56 -20.17 -23.17 -15.39
CA SER A 56 -21.19 -22.33 -15.91
C SER A 56 -21.35 -22.82 -17.33
N VAL A 57 -22.57 -23.22 -17.66
CA VAL A 57 -22.95 -23.52 -19.03
C VAL A 57 -22.84 -22.27 -19.92
N LEU A 58 -22.72 -21.10 -19.29
CA LEU A 58 -22.68 -19.78 -19.93
C LEU A 58 -21.71 -19.69 -21.11
N PRO A 59 -20.43 -20.12 -21.05
CA PRO A 59 -19.52 -19.98 -22.18
C PRO A 59 -19.96 -20.86 -23.37
N GLN A 60 -20.50 -22.05 -23.11
CA GLN A 60 -20.99 -22.96 -24.15
C GLN A 60 -22.30 -22.45 -24.76
N THR A 61 -23.23 -21.97 -23.91
CA THR A 61 -24.50 -21.40 -24.36
C THR A 61 -24.31 -20.12 -25.16
N VAL A 62 -23.42 -19.22 -24.72
CA VAL A 62 -23.10 -17.97 -25.45
C VAL A 62 -22.48 -18.31 -26.79
N GLY A 63 -21.53 -19.25 -26.85
CA GLY A 63 -20.93 -19.68 -28.11
C GLY A 63 -21.94 -20.26 -29.11
N TYR A 64 -22.92 -21.04 -28.63
CA TYR A 64 -23.97 -21.60 -29.49
C TYR A 64 -25.00 -20.56 -29.94
N VAL A 65 -25.49 -19.71 -29.04
CA VAL A 65 -26.52 -18.72 -29.36
C VAL A 65 -25.99 -17.64 -30.31
N PHE A 66 -24.72 -17.27 -30.18
CA PHE A 66 -24.08 -16.25 -31.01
C PHE A 66 -23.17 -16.86 -32.10
N SER A 67 -23.30 -18.16 -32.39
CA SER A 67 -22.56 -18.74 -33.51
C SER A 67 -23.03 -18.11 -34.82
N HIS A 68 -22.09 -17.94 -35.76
CA HIS A 68 -22.41 -17.44 -37.08
C HIS A 68 -23.40 -18.37 -37.79
N GLN A 69 -24.55 -17.84 -38.19
CA GLN A 69 -25.59 -18.55 -38.92
C GLN A 69 -25.83 -17.84 -40.25
N GLU A 70 -25.70 -18.59 -41.35
CA GLU A 70 -26.01 -18.08 -42.68
C GLU A 70 -27.52 -17.97 -42.88
N TYR A 71 -27.97 -16.84 -43.45
CA TYR A 71 -29.39 -16.55 -43.64
C TYR A 71 -30.10 -17.62 -44.49
N SER A 72 -29.43 -18.14 -45.51
CA SER A 72 -29.96 -19.20 -46.39
C SER A 72 -30.22 -20.51 -45.66
N GLU A 73 -29.34 -20.92 -44.75
CA GLU A 73 -29.51 -22.15 -43.96
C GLU A 73 -30.64 -21.98 -42.93
N LEU A 74 -30.75 -20.81 -42.28
CA LEU A 74 -31.87 -20.52 -41.38
C LEU A 74 -33.22 -20.61 -42.12
N GLN A 75 -33.33 -20.04 -43.32
CA GLN A 75 -34.55 -20.13 -44.12
C GLN A 75 -34.90 -21.57 -44.50
N ARG A 76 -33.88 -22.38 -44.84
CA ARG A 76 -34.06 -23.80 -45.13
C ARG A 76 -34.58 -24.55 -43.90
N GLU A 77 -34.00 -24.31 -42.73
CA GLU A 77 -34.40 -24.93 -41.47
C GLU A 77 -35.86 -24.59 -41.12
N MET A 78 -36.23 -23.30 -41.19
CA MET A 78 -37.62 -22.88 -40.96
C MET A 78 -38.60 -23.59 -41.88
N LYS A 79 -38.24 -23.78 -43.16
CA LYS A 79 -39.09 -24.49 -44.14
C LYS A 79 -39.22 -25.97 -43.82
N LEU A 80 -38.14 -26.62 -43.38
CA LEU A 80 -38.18 -28.02 -42.95
C LEU A 80 -39.09 -28.20 -41.73
N LEU A 81 -38.92 -27.34 -40.71
CA LEU A 81 -39.74 -27.36 -39.50
C LEU A 81 -41.23 -27.14 -39.83
N GLN A 82 -41.55 -26.20 -40.72
CA GLN A 82 -42.94 -25.98 -41.16
C GLN A 82 -43.53 -27.22 -41.83
N ASN A 83 -42.78 -27.88 -42.72
CA ASN A 83 -43.24 -29.08 -43.41
C ASN A 83 -43.43 -30.27 -42.44
N ASP A 84 -42.57 -30.39 -41.43
CA ASP A 84 -42.72 -31.42 -40.39
C ASP A 84 -43.94 -31.16 -39.51
N GLN A 85 -44.24 -29.90 -39.19
CA GLN A 85 -45.47 -29.51 -38.49
C GLN A 85 -46.72 -29.80 -39.33
N GLU A 86 -46.67 -29.55 -40.64
CA GLU A 86 -47.78 -29.83 -41.57
C GLU A 86 -48.06 -31.34 -41.69
N LYS A 87 -47.01 -32.17 -41.77
CA LYS A 87 -47.14 -33.63 -41.75
C LYS A 87 -47.70 -34.16 -40.43
N GLN A 88 -47.29 -33.59 -39.30
CA GLN A 88 -47.82 -34.00 -37.98
C GLN A 88 -49.28 -33.60 -37.80
N LYS A 89 -49.73 -32.51 -38.44
CA LYS A 89 -51.12 -32.05 -38.39
C LYS A 89 -52.06 -32.88 -39.28
N ASN A 90 -51.53 -33.59 -40.27
CA ASN A 90 -52.31 -34.38 -41.21
C ASN A 90 -51.64 -35.75 -41.46
N PRO A 91 -51.82 -36.71 -40.53
CA PRO A 91 -51.20 -38.04 -40.62
C PRO A 91 -51.70 -38.87 -41.80
#